data_AF-U2RLR7-F1
#
_entry.id   AF-U2RLR7-F1
#
_cell.length_a   1.000
_cell.length_b   1.000
_cell.length_c   1.000
_cell.angle_alpha   90.00
_cell.angle_beta   90.00
_cell.angle_gamma   90.00
#
_symmetry.space_group_name_H-M   'P 1'
#
loop_
_entity.id
_entity.type
_entity.pdbx_description
1 polymer ?
#
loop_
_entity_poly.entity_id
_entity_poly.type
_entity_poly.pdbx_seq_one_letter_code
_entity_poly.pdbx_strand_id
1 'polypeptide(L)' 'MNTKKELKEIEEFLKSNKVGNIVIERKPNGTITIQKTETSQYKKEYANNKAT' A
#
# COMPACT_ATOMS: atom_id res chain seq x y z
N MET A 1 22.71 -1.95 0.89
CA MET A 1 21.38 -1.73 0.26
C MET A 1 20.53 -0.91 1.20
N ASN A 2 19.87 0.14 0.70
CA ASN A 2 19.05 1.04 1.52
C ASN A 2 17.57 0.77 1.22
N THR A 3 16.89 0.05 2.11
CA THR A 3 15.50 -0.40 1.94
C THR A 3 14.52 0.75 1.70
N LYS A 4 14.82 1.97 2.20
CA LYS A 4 14.01 3.16 1.93
C LYS A 4 14.01 3.55 0.45
N LYS A 5 15.14 3.36 -0.24
CA LYS A 5 15.28 3.69 -1.66
C LYS A 5 14.48 2.70 -2.52
N GLU A 6 14.62 1.41 -2.22
CA GLU A 6 13.91 0.34 -2.92
C GLU A 6 12.38 0.47 -2.78
N LEU A 7 11.89 0.84 -1.59
CA LEU A 7 10.45 1.05 -1.38
C LEU A 7 9.90 2.24 -2.17
N LYS A 8 10.71 3.31 -2.29
CA LYS A 8 10.34 4.48 -3.08
C LYS A 8 10.27 4.13 -4.57
N GLU A 9 11.21 3.35 -5.08
CA GLU A 9 11.21 2.88 -6.47
C GLU A 9 10.01 1.98 -6.77
N ILE A 10 9.63 1.10 -5.83
CA ILE A 10 8.42 0.27 -5.95
C ILE A 10 7.15 1.14 -5.96
N GLU A 11 7.07 2.15 -5.09
CA GLU A 11 5.94 3.07 -5.05
C GLU A 11 5.80 3.87 -6.36
N GLU A 12 6.91 4.41 -6.87
CA GLU A 12 6.96 5.15 -8.13
C GLU A 12 6.59 4.26 -9.33
N PHE A 13 7.12 3.04 -9.40
CA PHE A 13 6.78 2.06 -10.44
C PHE A 13 5.29 1.77 -10.46
N LEU A 14 4.69 1.49 -9.30
CA LEU A 14 3.29 1.12 -9.23
C LEU A 14 2.35 2.30 -9.56
N LYS A 15 2.71 3.53 -9.16
CA LYS A 15 1.99 4.75 -9.57
C LYS A 15 2.09 5.00 -11.08
N SER A 16 3.28 4.84 -11.65
CA SER A 16 3.53 5.02 -13.09
C SER A 16 2.72 4.07 -13.96
N ASN A 17 2.53 2.82 -13.50
CA ASN A 17 1.72 1.82 -14.17
C ASN A 17 0.19 2.05 -14.02
N LYS A 18 -0.25 3.19 -13.47
CA LYS A 18 -1.67 3.53 -13.22
C LYS A 18 -2.40 2.40 -12.48
N VAL A 19 -1.70 1.75 -11.55
CA VAL A 19 -2.24 0.64 -10.76
C VAL A 19 -3.12 1.20 -9.65
N GLY A 20 -4.10 2.03 -9.99
CA GLY A 20 -5.08 2.53 -9.05
C GLY A 20 -4.53 3.25 -7.82
N ASN A 21 -5.37 3.32 -6.80
CA ASN A 21 -4.96 3.76 -5.47
C ASN A 21 -4.27 2.60 -4.74
N ILE A 22 -3.04 2.80 -4.27
CA ILE A 22 -2.21 1.78 -3.62
C ILE A 22 -1.88 2.26 -2.21
N VAL A 23 -1.94 1.34 -1.26
CA VAL A 23 -1.48 1.56 0.11
C VAL A 23 -0.29 0.66 0.38
N ILE A 24 0.81 1.27 0.81
CA ILE A 24 2.03 0.59 1.23
C ILE A 24 2.14 0.81 2.74
N GLU A 25 1.96 -0.26 3.51
CA GLU A 25 2.08 -0.23 4.97
C GLU A 25 3.31 -1.02 5.40
N ARG A 26 4.11 -0.43 6.29
CA ARG A 26 5.23 -1.10 6.93
C ARG A 26 4.85 -1.47 8.36
N LYS A 27 4.84 -2.77 8.65
CA LYS A 27 4.55 -3.30 9.98
C LYS A 27 5.80 -3.30 10.88
N PRO A 28 5.63 -3.24 12.22
CA PRO A 28 6.74 -3.23 13.17
C PRO A 28 7.65 -4.47 13.09
N ASN A 29 7.09 -5.60 12.66
CA ASN A 29 7.82 -6.86 12.45
C ASN A 29 8.69 -6.87 11.16
N GLY A 30 8.79 -5.75 10.45
CA GLY A 30 9.57 -5.63 9.22
C GLY A 30 8.83 -6.09 7.96
N THR A 31 7.60 -6.62 8.06
CA THR A 31 6.78 -6.95 6.90
C THR A 31 6.27 -5.70 6.20
N ILE A 32 6.22 -5.73 4.87
CA ILE A 32 5.68 -4.65 4.04
C ILE A 32 4.49 -5.20 3.27
N THR A 33 3.37 -4.51 3.38
CA THR A 33 2.10 -4.90 2.77
C THR A 33 1.75 -3.88 1.70
N ILE A 34 1.61 -4.34 0.46
CA ILE A 34 1.22 -3.53 -0.70
C ILE A 34 -0.17 -3.99 -1.12
N GLN A 35 -1.16 -3.10 -1.05
CA GLN A 35 -2.55 -3.41 -1.37
C GLN A 35 -3.11 -2.43 -2.41
N LYS A 36 -3.88 -2.97 -3.36
CA LYS A 36 -4.69 -2.16 -4.29
C LYS A 36 -6.04 -1.86 -3.66
N THR A 37 -6.34 -0.59 -3.52
CA THR A 37 -7.55 -0.08 -2.84
C THR A 37 -8.74 0.14 -3.76
N GLU A 38 -8.56 -0.11 -5.07
CA GLU A 38 -9.65 -0.09 -6.06
C GLU A 38 -10.59 -1.29 -5.95
N THR A 39 -10.21 -2.30 -5.18
CA THR A 39 -11.07 -3.45 -4.94
C THR A 39 -12.20 -3.06 -3.98
N SER A 40 -13.43 -3.47 -4.29
CA SER A 40 -14.60 -3.25 -3.43
C SER A 40 -14.40 -3.76 -2.00
N GLN A 41 -13.48 -4.70 -1.81
CA GLN A 41 -13.11 -5.29 -0.52
C GLN A 41 -12.31 -4.31 0.35
N TYR A 42 -11.31 -3.61 -0.20
CA TYR A 42 -10.51 -2.64 0.56
C TYR A 42 -11.36 -1.46 1.08
N LYS A 43 -12.28 -0.94 0.25
CA LYS A 43 -13.18 0.15 0.65
C LYS A 43 -14.04 -0.22 1.85
N LYS A 44 -14.50 -1.47 1.94
CA LYS A 44 -15.30 -1.98 3.07
C LYS A 44 -14.46 -2.16 4.32
N GLU A 45 -13.29 -2.79 4.20
CA GLU A 45 -12.41 -3.07 5.34
C GLU A 45 -11.79 -1.80 5.94
N TYR A 46 -11.39 -0.83 5.12
CA TYR A 46 -10.79 0.43 5.60
C TYR A 46 -11.83 1.37 6.20
N ALA A 47 -13.04 1.44 5.64
CA ALA A 47 -14.13 2.25 6.20
C ALA A 47 -14.54 1.75 7.59
N ASN A 48 -14.58 0.42 7.80
CA ASN A 48 -14.86 -0.16 9.10
C ASN A 48 -13.73 0.07 10.12
N ASN A 49 -12.46 -0.01 9.69
CA ASN A 49 -11.31 0.21 10.59
C ASN A 49 -11.10 1.68 11.00
N LYS A 50 -11.64 2.66 10.28
CA LYS A 50 -11.58 4.09 10.67
C LYS A 50 -12.74 4.56 11.56
N ALA A 51 -13.78 3.74 11.71
CA ALA A 51 -14.99 4.09 12.46
C ALA A 51 -14.98 3.58 13.92
N THR A 52 -13.84 3.06 14.40
CA THR A 52 -13.63 2.56 15.76
C THR A 52 -12.47 3.29 16.40
#